data_AF-A0A1F9K501-F1
#
_entry.id   AF-A0A1F9K501-F1
#
_cell.length_a   1.000
_cell.length_b   1.000
_cell.length_c   1.000
_cell.angle_alpha   90.00
_cell.angle_beta   90.00
_cell.angle_gamma   90.00
#
_symmetry.space_group_name_H-M   'P 1'
#
loop_
_entity.id
_entity.type
_entity.pdbx_description
1 polymer ?
#
loop_
_entity_poly.entity_id
_entity_poly.type
_entity_poly.pdbx_seq_one_letter_code
_entity_poly.pdbx_strand_id
1 'polypeptide(L)' 'MHRTNIELDEKLVREGMKLFGKKTKKELVNFALNELIRRERAKGILSLEGKVKWEGNLREMRKGRFASID' A
#
# COMPACT_ATOMS: atom_id res chain seq x y z
N MET A 1 -3.39 -12.51 -21.59
CA MET A 1 -2.57 -11.32 -21.28
C MET A 1 -2.20 -10.62 -22.57
N HIS A 2 -2.24 -9.29 -22.60
CA HIS A 2 -1.81 -8.48 -23.73
C HIS A 2 -0.33 -8.08 -23.58
N ARG A 3 0.43 -7.98 -24.69
CA ARG A 3 1.83 -7.52 -24.69
C ARG A 3 1.86 -6.07 -25.14
N THR A 4 2.59 -5.23 -24.42
CA THR A 4 2.73 -3.81 -24.73
C THR A 4 4.21 -3.45 -24.59
N ASN A 5 4.71 -2.64 -25.52
CA ASN A 5 6.05 -2.06 -25.44
C ASN A 5 5.94 -0.69 -24.75
N ILE A 6 6.66 -0.52 -23.66
CA ILE A 6 6.70 0.72 -22.88
C ILE A 6 8.13 1.02 -22.47
N GLU A 7 8.49 2.29 -22.42
CA GLU A 7 9.76 2.75 -21.85
C GLU A 7 9.63 2.86 -20.33
N LEU A 8 10.66 2.42 -19.60
CA LEU A 8 10.70 2.44 -18.15
C LEU A 8 12.05 2.98 -17.70
N ASP A 9 12.05 3.83 -16.68
CA ASP A 9 13.29 4.25 -16.02
C ASP A 9 13.97 3.04 -15.37
N GLU A 10 15.15 2.69 -15.86
CA GLU A 10 15.92 1.55 -15.35
C GLU A 10 16.32 1.70 -13.88
N LYS A 11 16.59 2.92 -13.40
CA LYS A 11 16.96 3.14 -12.00
C LYS A 11 15.79 2.75 -11.09
N LEU A 12 14.59 3.22 -11.44
CA LEU A 12 13.36 2.92 -10.71
C LEU A 12 13.02 1.41 -10.76
N VAL A 13 13.21 0.78 -11.93
CA VAL A 13 12.99 -0.67 -12.08
C VAL A 13 13.96 -1.46 -11.20
N ARG A 14 15.25 -1.13 -11.20
CA ARG A 14 16.25 -1.81 -10.36
C ARG A 14 15.93 -1.66 -8.87
N GLU A 15 15.59 -0.45 -8.44
CA GLU A 15 15.21 -0.18 -7.06
C GLU A 15 13.95 -0.96 -6.67
N GLY A 16 12.90 -0.91 -7.49
CA GLY A 16 11.66 -1.63 -7.26
C GLY A 16 11.86 -3.14 -7.22
N MET A 17 12.67 -3.71 -8.10
CA MET A 17 12.98 -5.15 -8.08
C MET A 17 13.68 -5.55 -6.77
N LYS A 18 14.61 -4.72 -6.27
CA LYS A 18 15.32 -4.96 -5.00
C LYS A 18 14.38 -4.82 -3.79
N LEU A 19 13.59 -3.76 -3.73
CA LEU A 19 12.67 -3.48 -2.61
C LEU A 19 11.55 -4.52 -2.49
N PHE A 20 10.99 -4.94 -3.63
CA PHE A 20 9.83 -5.82 -3.65
C PHE A 20 10.14 -7.29 -4.00
N GLY A 21 11.43 -7.62 -4.16
CA GLY A 21 11.91 -8.98 -4.42
C GLY A 21 11.37 -9.61 -5.71
N LYS A 22 11.13 -8.80 -6.75
CA LYS A 22 10.54 -9.29 -8.02
C LYS A 22 11.64 -9.81 -8.95
N LYS A 23 11.39 -10.95 -9.60
CA LYS A 23 12.39 -11.61 -10.45
C LYS A 23 12.40 -11.05 -11.87
N THR A 24 11.27 -10.52 -12.34
CA THR A 24 11.15 -9.97 -13.69
C THR A 24 10.54 -8.57 -13.71
N LYS A 25 10.87 -7.77 -14.74
CA LYS A 25 10.25 -6.46 -14.99
C LYS A 25 8.72 -6.58 -15.12
N LYS A 26 8.22 -7.65 -15.76
CA LYS A 26 6.79 -7.95 -15.90
C LYS A 26 6.10 -8.12 -14.54
N GLU A 27 6.69 -8.92 -13.65
CA GLU A 27 6.15 -9.12 -12.29
C GLU A 27 6.13 -7.81 -11.50
N LEU A 28 7.18 -7.01 -11.60
CA LEU A 28 7.24 -5.71 -10.94
C LEU A 28 6.15 -4.77 -11.45
N VAL A 29 5.95 -4.67 -12.77
CA VAL A 29 4.92 -3.81 -13.36
C VAL A 29 3.52 -4.26 -12.94
N ASN A 30 3.22 -5.56 -13.00
CA ASN A 30 1.92 -6.07 -12.55
C ASN A 30 1.70 -5.84 -11.04
N PHE A 31 2.75 -6.01 -10.24
CA PHE A 31 2.70 -5.73 -8.81
C PHE A 31 2.42 -4.25 -8.54
N ALA A 32 3.11 -3.34 -9.23
CA ALA A 32 2.92 -1.91 -9.07
C ALA A 32 1.49 -1.47 -9.43
N LEU A 33 0.94 -1.98 -10.54
CA LEU A 33 -0.45 -1.69 -10.95
C LEU A 33 -1.46 -2.20 -9.92
N ASN A 34 -1.26 -3.43 -9.41
CA ASN A 34 -2.13 -3.98 -8.37
C ASN A 34 -2.06 -3.17 -7.08
N GLU A 35 -0.86 -2.77 -6.63
CA GLU A 35 -0.71 -1.93 -5.43
C GLU A 35 -1.32 -0.54 -5.61
N LEU A 36 -1.21 0.06 -6.79
CA LEU A 36 -1.83 1.34 -7.08
C LEU A 36 -3.36 1.26 -6.96
N ILE A 37 -3.97 0.26 -7.59
CA ILE A 37 -5.42 0.03 -7.50
C ILE A 37 -5.83 -0.29 -6.06
N ARG A 38 -5.07 -1.13 -5.35
CA ARG A 38 -5.35 -1.50 -3.95
C ARG A 38 -5.37 -0.26 -3.05
N ARG A 39 -4.39 0.64 -3.20
CA ARG A 39 -4.31 1.90 -2.45
C ARG A 39 -5.49 2.82 -2.76
N GLU A 40 -5.89 2.91 -4.03
CA GLU A 40 -7.04 3.73 -4.40
C GLU A 40 -8.34 3.17 -3.81
N ARG A 41 -8.56 1.85 -3.88
CA ARG A 41 -9.71 1.20 -3.26
C ARG A 41 -9.76 1.38 -1.75
N ALA A 42 -8.61 1.36 -1.08
CA ALA A 42 -8.53 1.56 0.37
C ALA A 42 -9.07 2.93 0.80
N LYS A 43 -8.96 3.97 -0.04
CA LYS A 43 -9.57 5.28 0.22
C LYS A 43 -11.10 5.23 0.27
N GLY A 44 -11.73 4.18 -0.27
CA GLY A 44 -13.17 3.96 -0.16
C GLY A 44 -13.67 3.93 1.28
N ILE A 45 -12.82 3.60 2.26
CA ILE A 45 -13.18 3.68 3.69
C ILE A 45 -13.59 5.08 4.13
N LEU A 46 -13.06 6.14 3.49
CA LEU A 46 -13.40 7.53 3.80
C LEU A 46 -14.88 7.81 3.52
N SER A 47 -15.50 7.06 2.60
CA SER A 47 -16.94 7.20 2.32
C SER A 47 -17.84 6.78 3.49
N LEU A 48 -17.29 6.08 4.48
CA LEU A 48 -18.00 5.65 5.70
C LEU A 48 -17.95 6.69 6.82
N GLU A 49 -17.21 7.78 6.66
CA GLU A 49 -17.13 8.86 7.63
C GLU A 49 -18.54 9.39 7.99
N GLY A 50 -18.85 9.41 9.28
CA GLY A 50 -20.17 9.82 9.79
C GLY A 50 -21.33 8.85 9.51
N LYS A 51 -21.11 7.78 8.73
CA LYS A 51 -22.16 6.81 8.37
C LYS A 51 -22.14 5.54 9.23
N VAL A 52 -21.02 5.25 9.87
CA VAL A 52 -20.85 4.06 10.71
C VAL A 52 -20.66 4.45 12.17
N LYS A 53 -21.33 3.72 13.06
CA LYS A 53 -21.11 3.82 14.50
C LYS A 53 -19.84 3.05 14.85
N TRP A 54 -18.84 3.73 15.39
CA TRP A 54 -17.63 3.09 15.89
C TRP A 54 -17.81 2.72 17.37
N GLU A 55 -17.43 1.49 17.74
CA GLU A 55 -17.52 0.99 19.11
C GLU A 55 -16.12 0.61 19.62
N GLY A 56 -15.71 1.23 20.74
CA GLY A 56 -14.40 0.98 21.36
C GLY A 56 -13.98 2.11 22.30
N ASN A 57 -12.90 1.91 23.06
CA ASN A 57 -12.30 2.93 23.91
C ASN A 57 -10.89 3.30 23.38
N LEU A 58 -10.78 4.48 22.78
CA LEU A 58 -9.52 4.97 22.19
C LEU A 58 -8.39 5.13 23.22
N ARG A 59 -8.72 5.46 24.48
CA ARG A 59 -7.72 5.63 25.53
C ARG A 59 -7.08 4.29 25.88
N GLU A 60 -7.89 3.25 26.06
CA GLU A 60 -7.42 1.88 26.32
C GLU A 60 -6.51 1.37 25.21
N MET A 61 -6.93 1.51 23.95
CA MET A 61 -6.17 1.03 22.78
C MET A 61 -4.80 1.72 22.62
N ARG A 62 -4.62 2.91 23.18
CA ARG A 62 -3.37 3.69 23.06
C ARG A 62 -2.40 3.50 24.24
N LYS A 63 -2.79 2.80 25.31
CA LYS A 63 -1.93 2.60 26.50
C LYS A 63 -0.57 1.97 26.18
N GLY A 64 -0.51 1.06 25.20
CA GLY A 64 0.75 0.42 24.79
C GLY A 64 1.65 1.25 23.85
N ARG A 65 1.22 2.45 23.41
CA ARG A 65 2.01 3.28 22.49
C ARG A 65 3.02 4.21 23.17
N PHE A 66 2.87 4.48 24.47
CA PHE A 66 3.68 5.44 25.21
C PHE A 66 4.43 4.81 26.40
N ALA A 67 4.49 3.47 26.49
CA ALA A 67 5.02 2.76 27.64
C ALA A 67 6.56 2.76 27.78
N SER A 68 7.28 3.74 27.22
CA SER A 68 8.75 3.80 27.30
C SER A 68 9.27 5.24 27.12
N ILE A 69 8.76 6.19 27.91
CA ILE A 69 9.44 7.47 28.13
C ILE A 69 9.39 7.73 29.62
N ASP A 70 10.29 7.08 30.36
CA ASP A 70 10.77 7.46 31.68
C ASP A 70 12.28 7.18 31.71
#